data_AF-A0A085WL75-F1
#
_entry.id   AF-A0A085WL75-F1
#
_cell.length_a   1.000
_cell.length_b   1.000
_cell.length_c   1.000
_cell.angle_alpha   90.00
_cell.angle_beta   90.00
_cell.angle_gamma   90.00
#
_symmetry.space_group_name_H-M   'P 1'
#
loop_
_entity.id
_entity.type
_entity.pdbx_description
1 polymer ?
#
loop_
_entity_poly.entity_id
_entity_poly.type
_entity_poly.pdbx_seq_one_letter_code
_entity_poly.pdbx_strand_id
1 'polypeptide(L)'
;MKNSSFWSGVGAAGCLFALNLGCGGTTEAPEGISLESTSQSVIVGSRRQAETWSSSGTTAGAVFNEGGGEGQSVGGFQVNEVIHYPSVLFTDADQIKFQLAAPYGGGRAEIWADAVGSGTKVGTVDLTAATGADWNTFTTRTVTITKLSGTRSLYLKGVATGGDWLFKLDWFELHNSGGTTTPPPSGTVPVKVTNKCPFNLNVLLTGVNSISLERDSSGNPIYRNLASGQTYTYNTPGNYPAGRVSAYRTLPSPTSPRELEKAEFTLENNGSQLIHYNLTYVDHVGLPMAISTAGANNCVQVQCNKTASAMQSAIDTGCPDGLRYSMGGGTICLAPRSFCLDGEYASDSRRGTICTRLDSEIARCASKYPGQCNPGTAKTPQVYACSPPFFDQSAKWCAALNRGMVDAPDSTTVSQYYNTGKPYNQYAKWVHQQCGAVYAFAYDDYPMAANQAGFFTCSGGTQLNVTFCPAG
;
A
#
# COMPACT_ATOMS: atom_id res chain seq x y z
N MET A 1 -79.42 -6.37 0.09
CA MET A 1 -78.09 -6.86 0.50
C MET A 1 -77.23 -5.64 0.79
N LYS A 2 -76.63 -5.62 1.99
CA LYS A 2 -76.00 -4.48 2.69
C LYS A 2 -74.94 -3.76 1.83
N ASN A 3 -75.07 -2.43 1.66
CA ASN A 3 -74.34 -1.34 2.35
C ASN A 3 -72.81 -1.36 2.13
N SER A 4 -72.05 -0.28 1.96
CA SER A 4 -72.26 1.15 1.70
C SER A 4 -70.87 1.81 1.82
N SER A 5 -70.67 2.97 1.16
CA SER A 5 -70.04 4.19 1.70
C SER A 5 -68.51 4.25 1.94
N PHE A 6 -67.76 5.36 1.79
CA PHE A 6 -67.97 6.81 1.55
C PHE A 6 -66.56 7.40 1.20
N TRP A 7 -66.43 8.35 0.24
CA TRP A 7 -66.08 9.80 0.42
C TRP A 7 -64.73 10.10 1.14
N SER A 8 -63.90 11.09 0.79
CA SER A 8 -64.01 12.26 -0.10
C SER A 8 -62.70 13.08 -0.07
N GLY A 9 -62.37 13.73 -1.21
CA GLY A 9 -61.86 15.12 -1.28
C GLY A 9 -60.38 15.38 -0.95
N VAL A 10 -59.68 16.43 -1.41
CA VAL A 10 -59.99 17.64 -2.21
C VAL A 10 -58.65 18.19 -2.70
N GLY A 11 -58.63 18.90 -3.84
CA GLY A 11 -57.78 20.09 -3.96
C GLY A 11 -56.60 20.01 -4.93
N ALA A 12 -56.88 20.36 -6.18
CA ALA A 12 -55.88 20.65 -7.20
C ALA A 12 -55.35 22.10 -7.09
N ALA A 13 -54.23 22.29 -7.80
CA ALA A 13 -53.86 23.45 -8.61
C ALA A 13 -53.01 24.57 -7.97
N GLY A 14 -51.95 24.92 -8.69
CA GLY A 14 -51.17 26.15 -8.48
C GLY A 14 -49.87 26.20 -9.28
N CYS A 15 -49.93 26.17 -10.62
CA CYS A 15 -48.86 26.70 -11.46
C CYS A 15 -48.91 28.23 -11.44
N LEU A 16 -47.76 28.92 -11.35
CA LEU A 16 -47.54 30.23 -11.98
C LEU A 16 -46.04 30.61 -12.03
N PHE A 17 -45.58 30.77 -13.26
CA PHE A 17 -44.56 31.65 -13.86
C PHE A 17 -43.42 32.30 -13.05
N ALA A 18 -42.28 32.31 -13.73
CA ALA A 18 -41.01 32.96 -13.43
C ALA A 18 -41.08 34.50 -13.36
N LEU A 19 -40.20 35.09 -12.54
CA LEU A 19 -39.65 36.43 -12.73
C LEU A 19 -38.16 36.43 -12.39
N ASN A 20 -37.42 37.19 -13.20
CA ASN A 20 -35.98 37.37 -13.22
C ASN A 20 -35.70 38.85 -12.88
N LEU A 21 -34.94 39.13 -11.81
CA LEU A 21 -34.40 40.43 -11.35
C LEU A 21 -33.59 40.11 -10.07
N GLY A 22 -32.37 40.54 -9.76
CA GLY A 22 -31.43 41.52 -10.30
C GLY A 22 -30.55 41.98 -9.12
N CYS A 23 -29.22 41.86 -9.27
CA CYS A 23 -28.09 42.50 -8.55
C CYS A 23 -28.13 42.76 -7.01
N GLY A 24 -27.16 42.20 -6.30
CA GLY A 24 -26.68 42.67 -5.00
C GLY A 24 -25.42 41.93 -4.59
N GLY A 25 -24.26 42.59 -4.63
CA GLY A 25 -22.97 41.97 -4.37
C GLY A 25 -22.71 41.72 -2.88
N THR A 26 -22.12 40.56 -2.59
CA THR A 26 -21.27 40.35 -1.43
C THR A 26 -20.08 39.53 -1.88
N THR A 27 -18.89 40.12 -1.76
CA THR A 27 -17.60 39.44 -1.85
C THR A 27 -17.49 38.45 -0.70
N GLU A 28 -17.74 37.16 -0.96
CA GLU A 28 -17.29 36.09 -0.08
C GLU A 28 -15.86 35.72 -0.48
N ALA A 29 -14.92 36.07 0.39
CA ALA A 29 -13.58 35.53 0.35
C ALA A 29 -13.68 34.00 0.52
N PRO A 30 -12.97 33.18 -0.26
CA PRO A 30 -12.87 31.76 0.04
C PRO A 30 -12.13 31.62 1.38
N GLU A 31 -12.84 31.09 2.38
CA GLU A 31 -12.26 30.66 3.64
C GLU A 31 -11.09 29.72 3.33
N GLY A 32 -9.87 30.21 3.58
CA GLY A 32 -8.69 29.40 3.55
C GLY A 32 -8.80 28.35 4.65
N ILE A 33 -9.19 27.13 4.28
CA ILE A 33 -8.92 25.95 5.11
C ILE A 33 -7.40 25.78 5.10
N SER A 34 -6.76 26.37 6.10
CA SER A 34 -5.45 26.00 6.57
C SER A 34 -5.50 24.52 6.91
N LEU A 35 -5.05 23.67 5.98
CA LEU A 35 -4.71 22.28 6.25
C LEU A 35 -3.46 22.31 7.14
N GLU A 36 -3.66 22.51 8.44
CA GLU A 36 -2.62 22.20 9.42
C GLU A 36 -2.30 20.71 9.27
N SER A 37 -1.07 20.43 8.84
CA SER A 37 -0.53 19.08 8.78
C SER A 37 -0.49 18.53 10.21
N THR A 38 -1.49 17.75 10.59
CA THR A 38 -1.44 16.99 11.83
C THR A 38 -0.36 15.93 11.69
N SER A 39 0.76 16.11 12.41
CA SER A 39 1.86 15.17 12.45
C SER A 39 1.37 13.84 13.04
N GLN A 40 1.34 12.78 12.23
CA GLN A 40 0.88 11.47 12.68
C GLN A 40 2.06 10.56 13.06
N SER A 41 1.93 9.93 14.22
CA SER A 41 3.00 9.13 14.80
C SER A 41 3.14 7.72 14.19
N VAL A 42 4.34 7.40 13.68
CA VAL A 42 4.70 6.13 13.00
C VAL A 42 5.16 5.11 14.03
N ILE A 43 4.70 3.85 13.96
CA ILE A 43 5.17 2.78 14.87
C ILE A 43 6.65 2.51 14.66
N VAL A 44 7.41 2.54 15.75
CA VAL A 44 8.81 2.13 15.87
C VAL A 44 8.83 0.67 16.35
N GLY A 45 9.27 -0.23 15.48
CA GLY A 45 9.28 -1.67 15.74
C GLY A 45 7.91 -2.33 15.55
N SER A 46 7.48 -3.11 16.55
CA SER A 46 6.24 -3.89 16.51
C SER A 46 5.38 -3.61 17.75
N ARG A 47 4.07 -3.78 17.61
CA ARG A 47 3.15 -3.88 18.75
C ARG A 47 3.62 -4.98 19.70
N ARG A 48 3.67 -4.66 20.98
CA ARG A 48 3.96 -5.61 22.06
C ARG A 48 2.67 -5.90 22.80
N GLN A 49 2.23 -7.16 22.71
CA GLN A 49 1.13 -7.66 23.51
C GLN A 49 1.56 -7.68 24.99
N ALA A 50 0.73 -7.12 25.86
CA ALA A 50 1.12 -6.81 27.22
C ALA A 50 1.38 -8.06 28.05
N GLU A 51 0.71 -9.17 27.75
CA GLU A 51 0.85 -10.47 28.40
C GLU A 51 2.25 -11.10 28.23
N THR A 52 3.09 -10.49 27.38
CA THR A 52 4.50 -10.90 27.16
C THR A 52 5.48 -10.31 28.19
N TRP A 53 4.99 -9.86 29.35
CA TRP A 53 5.82 -9.37 30.45
C TRP A 53 6.74 -10.47 31.02
N SER A 54 7.86 -10.07 31.60
CA SER A 54 8.81 -10.98 32.24
C SER A 54 8.58 -11.03 33.74
N SER A 55 8.55 -12.24 34.33
CA SER A 55 8.53 -12.40 35.78
C SER A 55 9.80 -11.91 36.45
N SER A 56 10.93 -11.90 35.74
CA SER A 56 12.16 -11.24 36.21
C SER A 56 11.95 -9.73 36.17
N GLY A 57 12.14 -9.03 37.27
CA GLY A 57 12.01 -7.56 37.33
C GLY A 57 10.57 -7.02 37.41
N THR A 58 9.55 -7.88 37.30
CA THR A 58 8.16 -7.56 37.65
C THR A 58 7.96 -7.85 39.15
N THR A 59 7.17 -7.03 39.85
CA THR A 59 6.85 -7.28 41.26
C THR A 59 6.15 -8.64 41.42
N ALA A 60 6.64 -9.48 42.34
CA ALA A 60 6.12 -10.83 42.49
C ALA A 60 4.63 -10.82 42.89
N GLY A 61 3.78 -11.46 42.07
CA GLY A 61 2.34 -11.55 42.31
C GLY A 61 1.54 -10.29 41.96
N ALA A 62 2.19 -9.23 41.44
CA ALA A 62 1.54 -7.95 41.14
C ALA A 62 0.54 -8.01 39.99
N VAL A 63 0.86 -8.79 38.95
CA VAL A 63 0.07 -8.82 37.72
C VAL A 63 -0.23 -10.24 37.27
N PHE A 64 -1.31 -10.37 36.52
CA PHE A 64 -1.74 -11.64 35.92
C PHE A 64 -2.33 -11.41 34.54
N ASN A 65 -2.25 -12.44 33.71
CA ASN A 65 -2.89 -12.44 32.39
C ASN A 65 -4.34 -12.88 32.56
N GLU A 66 -5.24 -12.13 31.95
CA GLU A 66 -6.67 -12.46 31.90
C GLU A 66 -7.27 -12.12 30.53
N GLY A 67 -8.46 -12.63 30.23
CA GLY A 67 -9.12 -12.38 28.95
C GLY A 67 -9.61 -10.93 28.81
N GLY A 68 -9.54 -10.40 27.59
CA GLY A 68 -9.99 -9.05 27.23
C GLY A 68 -8.96 -8.32 26.37
N GLY A 69 -9.40 -7.35 25.56
CA GLY A 69 -8.55 -6.69 24.57
C GLY A 69 -8.50 -7.48 23.25
N GLU A 70 -7.36 -7.44 22.56
CA GLU A 70 -7.11 -8.24 21.35
C GLU A 70 -6.65 -9.69 21.66
N GLY A 71 -7.06 -10.23 22.81
CA GLY A 71 -6.72 -11.58 23.27
C GLY A 71 -6.65 -11.66 24.79
N GLN A 72 -5.42 -11.68 25.31
CA GLN A 72 -5.16 -11.54 26.74
C GLN A 72 -4.70 -10.11 27.05
N SER A 73 -4.91 -9.69 28.29
CA SER A 73 -4.42 -8.42 28.81
C SER A 73 -3.88 -8.62 30.22
N VAL A 74 -3.07 -7.67 30.67
CA VAL A 74 -2.44 -7.66 31.99
C VAL A 74 -3.34 -6.90 32.96
N GLY A 75 -3.95 -7.64 33.88
CA GLY A 75 -4.65 -7.12 35.04
C GLY A 75 -3.78 -7.19 36.29
N GLY A 76 -4.32 -6.76 37.43
CA GLY A 76 -3.58 -6.83 38.71
C GLY A 76 -2.89 -5.54 39.14
N PHE A 77 -2.53 -4.68 38.19
CA PHE A 77 -1.52 -3.64 38.41
C PHE A 77 -1.92 -2.54 39.40
N GLN A 78 -1.16 -2.44 40.49
CA GLN A 78 -1.40 -1.52 41.62
C GLN A 78 -0.29 -0.49 41.85
N VAL A 79 -0.55 0.44 42.77
CA VAL A 79 0.43 1.41 43.26
C VAL A 79 1.67 0.69 43.82
N ASN A 80 2.85 1.24 43.54
CA ASN A 80 4.16 0.69 43.91
C ASN A 80 4.54 -0.64 43.26
N GLU A 81 3.76 -1.18 42.34
CA GLU A 81 4.13 -2.37 41.58
C GLU A 81 4.91 -2.04 40.32
N VAL A 82 5.62 -3.03 39.78
CA VAL A 82 6.43 -2.89 38.56
C VAL A 82 6.07 -3.99 37.58
N ILE A 83 5.90 -3.63 36.31
CA ILE A 83 5.84 -4.57 35.17
C ILE A 83 7.11 -4.39 34.33
N HIS A 84 7.74 -5.48 33.92
CA HIS A 84 8.98 -5.47 33.12
C HIS A 84 8.83 -6.15 31.75
N TYR A 85 9.36 -5.49 30.73
CA TYR A 85 9.52 -5.98 29.37
C TYR A 85 11.00 -5.92 28.95
N PRO A 86 11.70 -7.06 28.79
CA PRO A 86 13.17 -7.09 28.73
C PRO A 86 13.80 -6.62 27.41
N SER A 87 13.02 -6.52 26.33
CA SER A 87 13.57 -6.29 24.99
C SER A 87 12.66 -5.41 24.14
N VAL A 88 12.71 -4.10 24.38
CA VAL A 88 11.93 -3.08 23.67
C VAL A 88 12.86 -2.19 22.85
N LEU A 89 12.58 -2.03 21.56
CA LEU A 89 13.38 -1.18 20.65
C LEU A 89 12.95 0.28 20.79
N PHE A 90 13.80 1.13 21.35
CA PHE A 90 13.53 2.57 21.52
C PHE A 90 14.08 3.46 20.41
N THR A 91 14.94 2.93 19.54
CA THR A 91 15.56 3.70 18.45
C THR A 91 14.52 4.47 17.65
N ASP A 92 14.66 5.79 17.60
CA ASP A 92 13.77 6.73 16.89
C ASP A 92 12.37 6.92 17.49
N ALA A 93 12.08 6.34 18.67
CA ALA A 93 10.81 6.56 19.37
C ALA A 93 10.83 7.84 20.22
N ASP A 94 9.78 8.64 20.09
CA ASP A 94 9.47 9.81 20.92
C ASP A 94 8.08 9.74 21.57
N GLN A 95 7.33 8.67 21.29
CA GLN A 95 6.04 8.39 21.87
C GLN A 95 5.91 6.91 22.21
N ILE A 96 5.06 6.59 23.19
CA ILE A 96 4.54 5.24 23.42
C ILE A 96 3.02 5.33 23.46
N LYS A 97 2.33 4.49 22.70
CA LYS A 97 0.89 4.29 22.80
C LYS A 97 0.61 3.05 23.63
N PHE A 98 -0.31 3.17 24.56
CA PHE A 98 -0.81 2.07 25.39
C PHE A 98 -2.30 1.89 25.15
N GLN A 99 -2.75 0.65 25.02
CA GLN A 99 -4.17 0.29 25.00
C GLN A 99 -4.58 -0.10 26.42
N LEU A 100 -5.36 0.75 27.07
CA LEU A 100 -5.67 0.66 28.50
C LEU A 100 -7.18 0.56 28.76
N ALA A 101 -7.57 -0.14 29.83
CA ALA A 101 -8.96 -0.15 30.32
C ALA A 101 -9.03 0.05 31.84
N ALA A 102 -9.98 0.84 32.32
CA ALA A 102 -10.37 0.91 33.72
C ALA A 102 -11.79 1.47 33.88
N PRO A 103 -12.58 0.97 34.85
CA PRO A 103 -13.93 1.47 35.12
C PRO A 103 -13.95 2.80 35.91
N TYR A 104 -12.79 3.37 36.21
CA TYR A 104 -12.61 4.66 36.89
C TYR A 104 -11.34 5.37 36.37
N GLY A 105 -11.23 6.66 36.64
CA GLY A 105 -9.99 7.42 36.42
C GLY A 105 -9.06 7.40 37.64
N GLY A 106 -7.85 7.94 37.49
CA GLY A 106 -6.86 8.11 38.55
C GLY A 106 -5.65 7.17 38.46
N GLY A 107 -5.67 6.20 37.56
CA GLY A 107 -4.57 5.26 37.34
C GLY A 107 -3.36 5.95 36.69
N ARG A 108 -2.18 5.82 37.31
CA ARG A 108 -0.94 6.45 36.83
C ARG A 108 0.26 5.52 36.98
N ALA A 109 1.07 5.44 35.93
CA ALA A 109 2.34 4.72 35.96
C ALA A 109 3.49 5.52 35.34
N GLU A 110 4.66 5.45 35.95
CA GLU A 110 5.90 5.96 35.39
C GLU A 110 6.48 4.95 34.41
N ILE A 111 7.10 5.46 33.35
CA ILE A 111 7.73 4.66 32.31
C ILE A 111 9.24 4.80 32.48
N TRP A 112 9.93 3.70 32.67
CA TRP A 112 11.37 3.65 32.92
C TRP A 112 12.08 2.74 31.91
N ALA A 113 13.30 3.11 31.55
CA ALA A 113 14.22 2.27 30.78
C ALA A 113 15.35 1.75 31.66
N ASP A 114 15.77 0.52 31.40
CA ASP A 114 16.90 -0.21 32.02
C ASP A 114 16.72 -0.57 33.51
N ALA A 115 16.18 0.32 34.35
CA ALA A 115 15.81 0.01 35.74
C ALA A 115 14.87 1.07 36.35
N VAL A 116 14.01 0.69 37.29
CA VAL A 116 13.21 1.64 38.09
C VAL A 116 14.10 2.34 39.12
N GLY A 117 14.07 3.68 39.16
CA GLY A 117 14.78 4.50 40.15
C GLY A 117 16.25 4.77 39.83
N SER A 118 16.98 3.79 39.28
CA SER A 118 18.39 3.95 38.85
C SER A 118 18.57 4.08 37.33
N GLY A 119 17.58 3.67 36.55
CA GLY A 119 17.57 3.81 35.10
C GLY A 119 17.03 5.17 34.65
N THR A 120 16.61 5.27 33.39
CA THR A 120 16.10 6.53 32.83
C THR A 120 14.58 6.55 32.87
N LYS A 121 13.99 7.50 33.60
CA LYS A 121 12.55 7.76 33.49
C LYS A 121 12.26 8.44 32.15
N VAL A 122 11.52 7.78 31.28
CA VAL A 122 11.23 8.26 29.93
C VAL A 122 9.88 8.93 29.80
N GLY A 123 8.94 8.67 30.71
CA GLY A 123 7.62 9.28 30.62
C GLY A 123 6.69 8.89 31.76
N THR A 124 5.42 9.22 31.61
CA THR A 124 4.35 8.87 32.55
C THR A 124 3.05 8.69 31.76
N VAL A 125 2.39 7.56 31.95
CA VAL A 125 1.04 7.32 31.46
C VAL A 125 0.03 7.61 32.56
N ASP A 126 -1.01 8.36 32.21
CA ASP A 126 -2.08 8.76 33.12
C ASP A 126 -3.43 8.47 32.48
N LEU A 127 -4.31 7.86 33.26
CA LEU A 127 -5.69 7.57 32.92
C LEU A 127 -6.62 8.42 33.80
N THR A 128 -6.82 9.67 33.39
CA THR A 128 -7.56 10.67 34.19
C THR A 128 -9.07 10.43 34.28
N ALA A 129 -9.64 9.59 33.43
CA ALA A 129 -11.05 9.23 33.40
C ALA A 129 -11.23 7.75 33.04
N ALA A 130 -12.37 7.18 33.48
CA ALA A 130 -12.78 5.83 33.12
C ALA A 130 -12.79 5.64 31.60
N THR A 131 -12.42 4.45 31.13
CA THR A 131 -12.49 4.08 29.71
C THR A 131 -13.84 3.50 29.33
N GLY A 132 -14.58 2.96 30.31
CA GLY A 132 -15.94 2.46 30.18
C GLY A 132 -16.51 2.07 31.55
N ALA A 133 -17.61 1.31 31.55
CA ALA A 133 -18.26 0.85 32.79
C ALA A 133 -17.57 -0.40 33.40
N ASP A 134 -16.65 -1.02 32.68
CA ASP A 134 -15.96 -2.26 33.09
C ASP A 134 -14.47 -2.24 32.72
N TRP A 135 -13.78 -3.34 33.05
CA TRP A 135 -12.36 -3.56 32.78
C TRP A 135 -12.03 -3.98 31.33
N ASN A 136 -13.02 -4.03 30.44
CA ASN A 136 -12.87 -4.54 29.08
C ASN A 136 -13.20 -3.52 27.99
N THR A 137 -13.51 -2.29 28.37
CA THR A 137 -13.64 -1.17 27.44
C THR A 137 -12.28 -0.48 27.30
N PHE A 138 -11.55 -0.75 26.22
CA PHE A 138 -10.19 -0.23 26.05
C PHE A 138 -10.12 1.08 25.27
N THR A 139 -9.18 1.95 25.64
CA THR A 139 -8.85 3.18 24.91
C THR A 139 -7.34 3.32 24.71
N THR A 140 -6.93 3.97 23.63
CA THR A 140 -5.52 4.24 23.36
C THR A 140 -5.08 5.53 24.07
N ARG A 141 -4.00 5.45 24.85
CA ARG A 141 -3.32 6.60 25.46
C ARG A 141 -1.94 6.78 24.83
N THR A 142 -1.68 7.97 24.30
CA THR A 142 -0.37 8.33 23.73
C THR A 142 0.43 9.13 24.75
N VAL A 143 1.66 8.72 25.00
CA VAL A 143 2.59 9.36 25.93
C VAL A 143 3.83 9.79 25.16
N THR A 144 4.16 11.09 25.18
CA THR A 144 5.47 11.55 24.71
C THR A 144 6.56 11.07 25.67
N ILE A 145 7.65 10.53 25.13
CA ILE A 145 8.77 10.01 25.89
C ILE A 145 10.08 10.72 25.57
N THR A 146 10.99 10.73 26.55
CA THR A 146 12.40 11.06 26.33
C THR A 146 13.00 10.04 25.35
N LYS A 147 13.55 10.53 24.23
CA LYS A 147 14.17 9.69 23.19
C LYS A 147 15.32 8.86 23.77
N LEU A 148 15.32 7.57 23.44
CA LEU A 148 16.41 6.64 23.75
C LEU A 148 16.84 5.92 22.46
N SER A 149 17.94 5.18 22.54
CA SER A 149 18.46 4.40 21.41
C SER A 149 18.73 2.95 21.80
N GLY A 150 18.59 2.07 20.81
CA GLY A 150 18.83 0.63 20.94
C GLY A 150 17.67 -0.13 21.56
N THR A 151 17.90 -1.43 21.75
CA THR A 151 17.00 -2.31 22.49
C THR A 151 17.30 -2.20 23.98
N ARG A 152 16.28 -1.92 24.79
CA ARG A 152 16.37 -1.68 26.24
C ARG A 152 15.29 -2.46 26.98
N SER A 153 15.47 -2.61 28.30
CA SER A 153 14.38 -3.03 29.17
C SER A 153 13.41 -1.87 29.38
N LEU A 154 12.11 -2.12 29.28
CA LEU A 154 11.03 -1.19 29.61
C LEU A 154 10.38 -1.63 30.92
N TYR A 155 10.17 -0.68 31.83
CA TYR A 155 9.46 -0.88 33.08
C TYR A 155 8.29 0.09 33.23
N LEU A 156 7.16 -0.38 33.75
CA LEU A 156 6.05 0.44 34.20
C LEU A 156 5.99 0.39 35.72
N LYS A 157 6.10 1.54 36.40
CA LYS A 157 6.03 1.63 37.86
C LYS A 157 4.75 2.34 38.29
N GLY A 158 3.89 1.67 39.04
CA GLY A 158 2.65 2.24 39.55
C GLY A 158 2.89 3.34 40.59
N VAL A 159 2.24 4.51 40.44
CA VAL A 159 2.48 5.70 41.30
C VAL A 159 1.21 6.51 41.64
N ALA A 160 0.01 5.91 41.56
CA ALA A 160 -1.27 6.66 41.61
C ALA A 160 -1.43 7.64 42.79
N THR A 161 -2.30 8.63 42.55
CA THR A 161 -2.74 9.65 43.52
C THR A 161 -4.15 9.40 44.05
N GLY A 162 -4.78 8.25 43.74
CA GLY A 162 -6.08 7.80 44.28
C GLY A 162 -6.50 6.41 43.77
N GLY A 163 -6.93 5.53 44.69
CA GLY A 163 -7.25 4.11 44.44
C GLY A 163 -6.00 3.21 44.35
N ASP A 164 -6.13 1.94 44.76
CA ASP A 164 -5.00 0.99 44.75
C ASP A 164 -4.71 0.43 43.35
N TRP A 165 -5.72 0.34 42.50
CA TRP A 165 -5.70 -0.31 41.19
C TRP A 165 -5.61 0.71 40.06
N LEU A 166 -4.75 0.48 39.07
CA LEU A 166 -4.40 1.50 38.07
C LEU A 166 -5.23 1.36 36.79
N PHE A 167 -4.94 0.32 36.02
CA PHE A 167 -5.57 0.02 34.73
C PHE A 167 -5.16 -1.38 34.27
N LYS A 168 -5.96 -1.94 33.37
CA LYS A 168 -5.64 -3.12 32.59
C LYS A 168 -4.89 -2.71 31.31
N LEU A 169 -3.85 -3.44 30.94
CA LEU A 169 -3.02 -3.15 29.77
C LEU A 169 -3.15 -4.27 28.73
N ASP A 170 -3.55 -3.92 27.50
CA ASP A 170 -3.71 -4.88 26.38
C ASP A 170 -2.45 -4.95 25.52
N TRP A 171 -2.01 -3.81 24.97
CA TRP A 171 -0.75 -3.74 24.22
C TRP A 171 -0.10 -2.37 24.35
N PHE A 172 1.15 -2.29 23.93
CA PHE A 172 1.82 -1.02 23.69
C PHE A 172 2.62 -1.00 22.38
N GLU A 173 2.77 0.19 21.82
CA GLU A 173 3.53 0.48 20.60
C GLU A 173 4.43 1.68 20.85
N LEU A 174 5.68 1.63 20.43
CA LEU A 174 6.52 2.82 20.39
C LEU A 174 6.25 3.55 19.08
N HIS A 175 6.26 4.88 19.09
CA HIS A 175 6.06 5.68 17.89
C HIS A 175 7.07 6.81 17.79
N ASN A 176 7.23 7.29 16.56
CA ASN A 176 7.90 8.54 16.21
C ASN A 176 6.84 9.53 15.71
N SER A 177 6.68 10.66 16.39
CA SER A 177 5.67 11.70 16.12
C SER A 177 5.87 12.47 14.81
N GLY A 178 7.00 12.25 14.12
CA GLY A 178 7.23 12.75 12.78
C GLY A 178 7.54 14.25 12.77
N GLY A 179 8.83 14.57 12.90
CA GLY A 179 9.35 15.92 12.69
C GLY A 179 10.86 15.91 12.41
N THR A 180 11.20 16.03 11.12
CA THR A 180 12.55 16.10 10.50
C THR A 180 13.36 14.80 10.45
N THR A 181 13.58 14.37 9.20
CA THR A 181 14.72 13.61 8.67
C THR A 181 15.71 13.12 9.71
N THR A 182 15.41 12.04 10.41
CA THR A 182 16.49 11.15 10.83
C THR A 182 17.13 10.65 9.54
N PRO A 183 18.45 10.78 9.36
CA PRO A 183 19.13 10.06 8.30
C PRO A 183 18.71 8.59 8.39
N PRO A 184 18.47 7.90 7.26
CA PRO A 184 18.29 6.46 7.28
C PRO A 184 19.37 5.84 8.18
N PRO A 185 19.05 4.83 9.00
CA PRO A 185 20.08 4.03 9.65
C PRO A 185 21.19 3.74 8.63
N SER A 186 22.44 4.01 8.98
CA SER A 186 23.56 3.89 8.04
C SER A 186 23.49 2.55 7.29
N GLY A 187 23.55 2.59 5.95
CA GLY A 187 23.43 1.40 5.11
C GLY A 187 22.00 1.00 4.72
N THR A 188 20.99 1.84 5.01
CA THR A 188 19.60 1.65 4.55
C THR A 188 19.18 2.67 3.51
N VAL A 189 18.22 2.28 2.67
CA VAL A 189 17.50 3.16 1.74
C VAL A 189 16.02 3.15 2.15
N PRO A 190 15.44 4.30 2.54
CA PRO A 190 14.03 4.39 2.88
C PRO A 190 13.15 4.21 1.63
N VAL A 191 12.17 3.31 1.75
CA VAL A 191 11.08 3.15 0.79
C VAL A 191 9.81 3.70 1.43
N LYS A 192 9.40 4.90 1.02
CA LYS A 192 8.19 5.58 1.50
C LYS A 192 6.98 5.16 0.67
N VAL A 193 5.95 4.65 1.33
CA VAL A 193 4.70 4.23 0.70
C VAL A 193 3.58 5.14 1.17
N THR A 194 2.98 5.88 0.26
CA THR A 194 1.89 6.83 0.53
C THR A 194 0.59 6.30 -0.09
N ASN A 195 -0.48 6.27 0.71
CA ASN A 195 -1.82 6.02 0.21
C ASN A 195 -2.55 7.36 0.02
N LYS A 196 -2.91 7.71 -1.21
CA LYS A 196 -3.79 8.85 -1.50
C LYS A 196 -5.18 8.43 -1.96
N CYS A 197 -5.45 7.12 -2.03
CA CYS A 197 -6.75 6.60 -2.43
C CYS A 197 -7.83 7.01 -1.41
N PRO A 198 -9.12 7.08 -1.80
CA PRO A 198 -10.21 7.46 -0.90
C PRO A 198 -10.62 6.34 0.08
N PHE A 199 -9.81 5.29 0.21
CA PHE A 199 -10.03 4.14 1.07
C PHE A 199 -8.70 3.63 1.61
N ASN A 200 -8.76 2.87 2.71
CA ASN A 200 -7.57 2.31 3.33
C ASN A 200 -6.91 1.26 2.43
N LEU A 201 -5.59 1.22 2.47
CA LEU A 201 -4.77 0.18 1.85
C LEU A 201 -3.95 -0.53 2.91
N ASN A 202 -3.94 -1.86 2.85
CA ASN A 202 -2.95 -2.70 3.50
C ASN A 202 -1.77 -2.83 2.54
N VAL A 203 -0.59 -2.37 2.94
CA VAL A 203 0.62 -2.44 2.12
C VAL A 203 1.65 -3.38 2.74
N LEU A 204 2.43 -4.03 1.89
CA LEU A 204 3.49 -4.94 2.26
C LEU A 204 4.69 -4.73 1.35
N LEU A 205 5.90 -4.73 1.92
CA LEU A 205 7.15 -4.75 1.16
C LEU A 205 7.78 -6.15 1.20
N THR A 206 8.04 -6.71 0.01
CA THR A 206 8.70 -8.00 -0.19
C THR A 206 9.95 -7.86 -1.05
N GLY A 207 10.87 -8.83 -0.95
CA GLY A 207 12.07 -8.92 -1.78
C GLY A 207 12.11 -10.26 -2.54
N VAL A 208 13.34 -10.73 -2.83
CA VAL A 208 13.58 -12.03 -3.49
C VAL A 208 12.72 -13.15 -2.88
N ASN A 209 12.17 -14.02 -3.75
CA ASN A 209 11.26 -15.10 -3.38
C ASN A 209 10.00 -14.64 -2.64
N SER A 210 9.59 -13.38 -2.82
CA SER A 210 8.42 -12.77 -2.18
C SER A 210 8.51 -12.80 -0.64
N ILE A 211 9.73 -12.77 -0.10
CA ILE A 211 9.99 -12.73 1.34
C ILE A 211 9.67 -11.33 1.86
N SER A 212 8.71 -11.21 2.77
CA SER A 212 8.38 -9.96 3.47
C SER A 212 9.57 -9.42 4.27
N LEU A 213 9.82 -8.12 4.15
CA LEU A 213 10.83 -7.39 4.93
C LEU A 213 10.47 -7.39 6.42
N GLU A 214 9.22 -7.07 6.74
CA GLU A 214 8.72 -7.00 8.10
C GLU A 214 7.87 -8.23 8.41
N ARG A 215 8.19 -8.88 9.51
CA ARG A 215 7.53 -10.11 9.96
C ARG A 215 7.27 -10.07 11.47
N ASP A 216 6.20 -10.73 11.90
CA ASP A 216 5.92 -10.91 13.32
C ASP A 216 6.87 -11.96 13.94
N SER A 217 6.73 -12.21 15.25
CA SER A 217 7.54 -13.22 15.97
C SER A 217 7.32 -14.66 15.48
N SER A 218 6.21 -14.90 14.78
CA SER A 218 5.87 -16.19 14.16
C SER A 218 6.34 -16.29 12.70
N GLY A 219 6.98 -15.24 12.19
CA GLY A 219 7.50 -15.17 10.82
C GLY A 219 6.45 -14.80 9.77
N ASN A 220 5.23 -14.45 10.17
CA ASN A 220 4.17 -14.03 9.25
C ASN A 220 4.42 -12.62 8.72
N PRO A 221 4.00 -12.31 7.48
CA PRO A 221 4.07 -10.96 6.93
C PRO A 221 3.31 -9.93 7.79
N ILE A 222 3.94 -8.78 8.06
CA ILE A 222 3.23 -7.64 8.64
C ILE A 222 2.70 -6.75 7.52
N TYR A 223 1.39 -6.53 7.52
CA TYR A 223 0.73 -5.58 6.64
C TYR A 223 0.53 -4.25 7.36
N ARG A 224 0.89 -3.14 6.70
CA ARG A 224 0.69 -1.79 7.24
C ARG A 224 -0.60 -1.21 6.67
N ASN A 225 -1.58 -0.95 7.52
CA ASN A 225 -2.81 -0.28 7.11
C ASN A 225 -2.58 1.24 7.03
N LEU A 226 -2.79 1.81 5.85
CA LEU A 226 -2.67 3.22 5.56
C LEU A 226 -4.05 3.77 5.20
N ALA A 227 -4.56 4.69 6.02
CA ALA A 227 -5.70 5.52 5.64
C ALA A 227 -5.32 6.49 4.50
N SER A 228 -6.32 7.15 3.92
CA SER A 228 -6.09 8.18 2.90
C SER A 228 -5.18 9.30 3.45
N GLY A 229 -4.19 9.71 2.65
CA GLY A 229 -3.16 10.68 3.00
C GLY A 229 -1.99 10.12 3.82
N GLN A 230 -2.08 8.90 4.37
CA GLN A 230 -1.04 8.36 5.24
C GLN A 230 0.16 7.83 4.47
N THR A 231 1.31 7.90 5.12
CA THR A 231 2.59 7.39 4.60
C THR A 231 3.24 6.46 5.62
N TYR A 232 3.85 5.38 5.14
CA TYR A 232 4.71 4.51 5.93
C TYR A 232 6.08 4.39 5.28
N THR A 233 7.14 4.28 6.07
CA THR A 233 8.52 4.17 5.57
C THR A 233 9.10 2.83 5.96
N TYR A 234 9.46 2.02 4.97
CA TYR A 234 10.26 0.82 5.17
C TYR A 234 11.74 1.19 5.11
N ASN A 235 12.52 0.78 6.10
CA ASN A 235 13.97 0.94 6.09
C ASN A 235 14.62 -0.30 5.49
N THR A 236 14.81 -0.30 4.17
CA THR A 236 15.39 -1.44 3.46
C THR A 236 16.91 -1.42 3.51
N PRO A 237 17.61 -2.58 3.49
CA PRO A 237 19.06 -2.61 3.27
C PRO A 237 19.44 -1.95 1.94
N GLY A 238 20.63 -1.34 1.85
CA GLY A 238 21.11 -0.71 0.61
C GLY A 238 21.23 -1.67 -0.59
N ASN A 239 21.35 -2.98 -0.33
CA ASN A 239 21.18 -4.03 -1.32
C ASN A 239 19.84 -4.75 -1.07
N TYR A 240 18.87 -4.53 -1.96
CA TYR A 240 17.55 -5.14 -1.89
C TYR A 240 17.03 -5.46 -3.31
N PRO A 241 17.41 -6.63 -3.85
CA PRO A 241 17.00 -7.03 -5.19
C PRO A 241 15.54 -7.51 -5.22
N ALA A 242 14.89 -7.29 -6.37
CA ALA A 242 13.51 -7.71 -6.62
C ALA A 242 12.51 -7.19 -5.56
N GLY A 243 12.68 -5.93 -5.14
CA GLY A 243 11.78 -5.27 -4.20
C GLY A 243 10.40 -5.04 -4.80
N ARG A 244 9.36 -5.34 -4.03
CA ARG A 244 7.96 -5.12 -4.41
C ARG A 244 7.18 -4.52 -3.27
N VAL A 245 6.50 -3.40 -3.52
CA VAL A 245 5.46 -2.88 -2.63
C VAL A 245 4.12 -3.30 -3.21
N SER A 246 3.41 -4.18 -2.51
CA SER A 246 2.07 -4.63 -2.86
C SER A 246 1.02 -3.88 -2.04
N ALA A 247 -0.10 -3.52 -2.65
CA ALA A 247 -1.25 -2.90 -2.00
C ALA A 247 -2.49 -3.79 -2.10
N TYR A 248 -3.28 -3.80 -1.02
CA TYR A 248 -4.53 -4.53 -0.92
C TYR A 248 -5.57 -3.65 -0.24
N ARG A 249 -6.80 -3.63 -0.73
CA ARG A 249 -7.93 -3.01 -0.01
C ARG A 249 -8.40 -3.90 1.14
N THR A 250 -8.40 -5.21 0.95
CA THR A 250 -8.66 -6.22 1.98
C THR A 250 -7.45 -7.13 2.13
N LEU A 251 -7.12 -7.55 3.35
CA LEU A 251 -5.99 -8.46 3.57
C LEU A 251 -6.12 -9.71 2.68
N PRO A 252 -5.00 -10.22 2.14
CA PRO A 252 -5.03 -11.39 1.28
C PRO A 252 -5.56 -12.60 2.03
N SER A 253 -6.34 -13.41 1.32
CA SER A 253 -6.93 -14.65 1.82
C SER A 253 -6.63 -15.79 0.83
N PRO A 254 -6.84 -17.06 1.21
CA PRO A 254 -6.73 -18.16 0.26
C PRO A 254 -7.60 -18.01 -1.00
N THR A 255 -8.72 -17.29 -0.91
CA THR A 255 -9.65 -17.05 -2.02
C THR A 255 -9.39 -15.75 -2.77
N SER A 256 -8.56 -14.85 -2.24
CA SER A 256 -8.11 -13.62 -2.91
C SER A 256 -6.66 -13.32 -2.48
N PRO A 257 -5.68 -14.11 -2.95
CA PRO A 257 -4.30 -14.00 -2.48
C PRO A 257 -3.52 -12.88 -3.18
N ARG A 258 -3.99 -12.45 -4.35
CA ARG A 258 -3.30 -11.50 -5.22
C ARG A 258 -3.53 -10.06 -4.77
N GLU A 259 -2.49 -9.26 -4.91
CA GLU A 259 -2.53 -7.81 -4.69
C GLU A 259 -3.55 -7.10 -5.58
N LEU A 260 -4.04 -5.96 -5.11
CA LEU A 260 -4.82 -5.03 -5.91
C LEU A 260 -3.91 -4.24 -6.87
N GLU A 261 -2.70 -3.92 -6.43
CA GLU A 261 -1.66 -3.29 -7.26
C GLU A 261 -0.27 -3.51 -6.68
N LYS A 262 0.79 -3.40 -7.50
CA LYS A 262 2.18 -3.43 -7.03
C LYS A 262 3.11 -2.45 -7.73
N ALA A 263 4.12 -1.99 -7.00
CA ALA A 263 5.29 -1.31 -7.53
C ALA A 263 6.52 -2.21 -7.43
N GLU A 264 7.37 -2.21 -8.45
CA GLU A 264 8.61 -3.00 -8.49
C GLU A 264 9.84 -2.10 -8.53
N PHE A 265 10.89 -2.50 -7.83
CA PHE A 265 12.17 -1.79 -7.78
C PHE A 265 13.32 -2.73 -7.43
N THR A 266 14.55 -2.27 -7.60
CA THR A 266 15.77 -2.93 -7.13
C THR A 266 16.71 -1.90 -6.54
N LEU A 267 17.23 -2.19 -5.35
CA LEU A 267 18.22 -1.37 -4.67
C LEU A 267 19.57 -2.08 -4.76
N GLU A 268 20.57 -1.39 -5.29
CA GLU A 268 21.92 -1.93 -5.48
C GLU A 268 22.96 -0.94 -4.96
N ASN A 269 23.94 -1.45 -4.22
CA ASN A 269 25.04 -0.68 -3.67
C ASN A 269 26.38 -1.29 -4.11
N ASN A 270 26.93 -0.74 -5.18
CA ASN A 270 28.23 -1.10 -5.76
C ASN A 270 29.24 0.07 -5.63
N GLY A 271 29.33 0.66 -4.44
CA GLY A 271 30.17 1.84 -4.17
C GLY A 271 29.45 3.18 -4.34
N SER A 272 28.29 3.17 -5.00
CA SER A 272 27.27 4.22 -4.97
C SER A 272 25.91 3.55 -4.96
N GLN A 273 24.95 4.13 -4.24
CA GLN A 273 23.58 3.61 -4.20
C GLN A 273 22.88 3.86 -5.54
N LEU A 274 22.36 2.80 -6.14
CA LEU A 274 21.49 2.81 -7.31
C LEU A 274 20.09 2.39 -6.89
N ILE A 275 19.09 3.07 -7.44
CA ILE A 275 17.68 2.74 -7.30
C ILE A 275 17.13 2.53 -8.71
N HIS A 276 16.83 1.27 -9.01
CA HIS A 276 16.19 0.88 -10.25
C HIS A 276 14.70 0.71 -10.04
N TYR A 277 13.86 1.23 -10.93
CA TYR A 277 12.41 1.18 -10.76
C TYR A 277 11.68 1.38 -12.07
N ASN A 278 10.45 0.92 -12.10
CA ASN A 278 9.53 1.10 -13.20
C ASN A 278 8.08 1.08 -12.69
N LEU A 279 7.22 1.87 -13.33
CA LEU A 279 5.77 1.72 -13.15
C LEU A 279 5.33 0.60 -14.08
N THR A 280 4.77 -0.47 -13.51
CA THR A 280 4.39 -1.68 -14.24
C THR A 280 2.91 -1.99 -14.09
N TYR A 281 2.30 -2.30 -15.23
CA TYR A 281 0.98 -2.88 -15.37
C TYR A 281 1.07 -4.14 -16.26
N VAL A 282 2.20 -4.84 -16.22
CA VAL A 282 2.41 -6.06 -17.02
C VAL A 282 1.45 -7.19 -16.62
N ASP A 283 1.03 -7.21 -15.35
CA ASP A 283 0.17 -8.27 -14.81
C ASP A 283 -1.30 -7.89 -14.77
N HIS A 284 -1.61 -6.65 -14.36
CA HIS A 284 -2.96 -6.07 -14.29
C HIS A 284 -2.86 -4.56 -14.01
N VAL A 285 -4.00 -3.86 -14.14
CA VAL A 285 -4.20 -2.52 -13.55
C VAL A 285 -5.29 -2.62 -12.50
N GLY A 286 -4.99 -2.26 -11.25
CA GLY A 286 -6.00 -2.08 -10.21
C GLY A 286 -6.02 -0.69 -9.60
N LEU A 287 -4.85 -0.03 -9.50
CA LEU A 287 -4.76 1.33 -8.97
C LEU A 287 -3.85 2.20 -9.84
N PRO A 288 -4.17 3.50 -10.01
CA PRO A 288 -3.19 4.45 -10.51
C PRO A 288 -2.07 4.60 -9.46
N MET A 289 -0.82 4.71 -9.91
CA MET A 289 0.32 4.86 -9.01
C MET A 289 1.38 5.83 -9.53
N ALA A 290 2.26 6.26 -8.64
CA ALA A 290 3.47 7.01 -8.96
C ALA A 290 4.67 6.43 -8.22
N ILE A 291 5.83 6.47 -8.87
CA ILE A 291 7.12 6.16 -8.27
C ILE A 291 8.05 7.36 -8.48
N SER A 292 8.68 7.84 -7.42
CA SER A 292 9.70 8.88 -7.48
C SER A 292 10.87 8.53 -6.59
N THR A 293 12.04 9.09 -6.86
CA THR A 293 13.27 8.80 -6.13
C THR A 293 13.98 10.10 -5.77
N ALA A 294 14.74 10.08 -4.68
CA ALA A 294 15.69 11.14 -4.34
C ALA A 294 17.10 10.60 -4.53
N GLY A 295 18.00 11.40 -5.10
CA GLY A 295 19.38 11.03 -5.35
C GLY A 295 20.14 12.09 -6.15
N ALA A 296 21.33 11.74 -6.62
CA ALA A 296 22.23 12.66 -7.29
C ALA A 296 21.87 12.89 -8.77
N ASN A 297 21.64 11.82 -9.55
CA ASN A 297 21.40 11.94 -11.00
C ASN A 297 20.31 10.98 -11.50
N ASN A 298 19.57 11.42 -12.52
CA ASN A 298 18.57 10.66 -13.29
C ASN A 298 17.39 10.11 -12.46
N CYS A 299 17.02 10.83 -11.39
CA CYS A 299 15.91 10.49 -10.52
C CYS A 299 14.61 11.10 -11.07
N VAL A 300 13.89 10.34 -11.91
CA VAL A 300 12.69 10.77 -12.64
C VAL A 300 11.43 10.26 -11.95
N GLN A 301 10.42 11.11 -11.80
CA GLN A 301 9.09 10.64 -11.37
C GLN A 301 8.34 10.01 -12.55
N VAL A 302 7.79 8.82 -12.33
CA VAL A 302 6.86 8.17 -13.25
C VAL A 302 5.51 7.99 -12.58
N GLN A 303 4.43 8.18 -13.34
CA GLN A 303 3.08 8.11 -12.77
C GLN A 303 2.00 7.79 -13.81
N CYS A 304 0.99 7.04 -13.38
CA CYS A 304 -0.33 7.05 -14.00
C CYS A 304 -1.16 8.15 -13.33
N ASN A 305 -1.32 9.29 -14.01
CA ASN A 305 -1.98 10.47 -13.45
C ASN A 305 -3.52 10.40 -13.58
N LYS A 306 -4.12 9.40 -12.93
CA LYS A 306 -5.59 9.27 -12.80
C LYS A 306 -5.98 9.26 -11.33
N THR A 307 -7.18 9.78 -11.06
CA THR A 307 -7.83 9.59 -9.76
C THR A 307 -8.23 8.13 -9.58
N ALA A 308 -8.41 7.69 -8.33
CA ALA A 308 -8.87 6.34 -8.04
C ALA A 308 -10.21 6.04 -8.74
N SER A 309 -11.14 7.00 -8.70
CA SER A 309 -12.46 6.89 -9.32
C SER A 309 -12.41 6.86 -10.85
N ALA A 310 -11.54 7.67 -11.48
CA ALA A 310 -11.38 7.67 -12.93
C ALA A 310 -10.73 6.38 -13.43
N MET A 311 -9.82 5.79 -12.66
CA MET A 311 -9.25 4.49 -12.99
C MET A 311 -10.29 3.38 -12.85
N GLN A 312 -11.04 3.34 -11.73
CA GLN A 312 -12.12 2.38 -11.54
C GLN A 312 -13.16 2.45 -12.66
N SER A 313 -13.59 3.67 -13.04
CA SER A 313 -14.51 3.88 -14.16
C SER A 313 -13.94 3.38 -15.49
N ALA A 314 -12.64 3.61 -15.75
CA ALA A 314 -11.97 3.11 -16.95
C ALA A 314 -11.91 1.58 -16.98
N ILE A 315 -11.68 0.92 -15.84
CA ILE A 315 -11.71 -0.54 -15.71
C ILE A 315 -13.13 -1.05 -15.97
N ASP A 316 -14.13 -0.47 -15.32
CA ASP A 316 -15.52 -0.93 -15.38
C ASP A 316 -16.12 -0.81 -16.79
N THR A 317 -15.76 0.25 -17.52
CA THR A 317 -16.35 0.55 -18.83
C THR A 317 -15.49 0.15 -20.01
N GLY A 318 -14.17 0.03 -19.81
CA GLY A 318 -13.19 -0.03 -20.90
C GLY A 318 -12.16 -1.14 -20.81
N CYS A 319 -12.18 -1.99 -19.77
CA CYS A 319 -11.22 -3.10 -19.69
C CYS A 319 -11.36 -4.05 -20.90
N PRO A 320 -10.32 -4.18 -21.75
CA PRO A 320 -10.40 -4.97 -22.98
C PRO A 320 -10.80 -6.42 -22.73
N ASP A 321 -11.56 -6.99 -23.66
CA ASP A 321 -12.07 -8.35 -23.60
C ASP A 321 -12.94 -8.66 -22.37
N GLY A 322 -13.32 -7.62 -21.62
CA GLY A 322 -14.04 -7.73 -20.36
C GLY A 322 -13.25 -8.44 -19.26
N LEU A 323 -11.91 -8.47 -19.31
CA LEU A 323 -11.03 -9.18 -18.36
C LEU A 323 -11.00 -8.50 -16.97
N ARG A 324 -12.18 -8.28 -16.40
CA ARG A 324 -12.42 -7.71 -15.09
C ARG A 324 -12.49 -8.83 -14.06
N TYR A 325 -11.61 -8.79 -13.08
CA TYR A 325 -11.54 -9.78 -11.99
C TYR A 325 -11.45 -9.07 -10.64
N SER A 326 -11.74 -9.81 -9.57
CA SER A 326 -11.60 -9.31 -8.20
C SER A 326 -10.26 -9.75 -7.62
N MET A 327 -9.39 -8.79 -7.27
CA MET A 327 -8.09 -9.04 -6.63
C MET A 327 -7.87 -8.00 -5.51
N GLY A 328 -7.26 -8.42 -4.41
CA GLY A 328 -6.94 -7.55 -3.28
C GLY A 328 -8.12 -6.72 -2.74
N GLY A 329 -9.36 -7.18 -2.91
CA GLY A 329 -10.57 -6.47 -2.48
C GLY A 329 -11.08 -5.39 -3.43
N GLY A 330 -10.62 -5.34 -4.69
CA GLY A 330 -11.10 -4.42 -5.72
C GLY A 330 -11.22 -5.08 -7.10
N THR A 331 -11.83 -4.37 -8.05
CA THR A 331 -11.91 -4.81 -9.44
C THR A 331 -10.66 -4.37 -10.19
N ILE A 332 -10.00 -5.29 -10.88
CA ILE A 332 -8.83 -5.04 -11.71
C ILE A 332 -9.14 -5.29 -13.18
N CYS A 333 -8.35 -4.70 -14.07
CA CYS A 333 -8.26 -5.13 -15.46
C CYS A 333 -7.05 -6.03 -15.64
N LEU A 334 -7.28 -7.32 -15.87
CA LEU A 334 -6.26 -8.35 -15.95
C LEU A 334 -5.53 -8.30 -17.30
N ALA A 335 -4.20 -8.34 -17.27
CA ALA A 335 -3.43 -8.39 -18.50
C ALA A 335 -3.62 -9.75 -19.21
N PRO A 336 -3.62 -9.79 -20.56
CA PRO A 336 -3.81 -11.02 -21.31
C PRO A 336 -2.66 -12.01 -21.11
N ARG A 337 -1.48 -11.55 -20.70
CA ARG A 337 -0.37 -12.39 -20.21
C ARG A 337 -0.85 -13.30 -19.08
N SER A 338 -1.25 -12.70 -17.96
CA SER A 338 -1.72 -13.39 -16.76
C SER A 338 -2.93 -14.26 -17.06
N PHE A 339 -3.89 -13.70 -17.82
CA PHE A 339 -5.08 -14.44 -18.23
C PHE A 339 -4.77 -15.72 -19.01
N CYS A 340 -3.80 -15.68 -19.93
CA CYS A 340 -3.48 -16.82 -20.78
C CYS A 340 -2.48 -17.81 -20.16
N LEU A 341 -1.56 -17.36 -19.31
CA LEU A 341 -0.53 -18.22 -18.71
C LEU A 341 -0.93 -18.81 -17.37
N ASP A 342 -1.75 -18.10 -16.59
CA ASP A 342 -2.16 -18.61 -15.28
C ASP A 342 -3.26 -19.67 -15.45
N GLY A 343 -3.08 -20.81 -14.78
CA GLY A 343 -4.05 -21.89 -14.78
C GLY A 343 -5.39 -21.52 -14.13
N GLU A 344 -5.42 -20.46 -13.32
CA GLU A 344 -6.60 -19.94 -12.62
C GLU A 344 -7.75 -19.63 -13.58
N TYR A 345 -7.45 -19.20 -14.80
CA TYR A 345 -8.46 -18.76 -15.77
C TYR A 345 -8.70 -19.80 -16.87
N ALA A 346 -8.12 -21.00 -16.79
CA ALA A 346 -8.12 -21.98 -17.86
C ALA A 346 -9.53 -22.39 -18.36
N SER A 347 -10.55 -22.28 -17.50
CA SER A 347 -11.95 -22.58 -17.82
C SER A 347 -12.72 -21.42 -18.45
N ASP A 348 -12.14 -20.21 -18.52
CA ASP A 348 -12.82 -19.04 -19.09
C ASP A 348 -13.00 -19.19 -20.60
N SER A 349 -14.25 -19.12 -21.06
CA SER A 349 -14.63 -19.38 -22.46
C SER A 349 -14.00 -18.39 -23.45
N ARG A 350 -13.55 -17.22 -22.98
CA ARG A 350 -12.92 -16.20 -23.83
C ARG A 350 -11.48 -16.54 -24.22
N ARG A 351 -10.85 -17.51 -23.53
CA ARG A 351 -9.45 -17.91 -23.78
C ARG A 351 -9.17 -18.27 -25.23
N GLY A 352 -10.07 -19.01 -25.87
CA GLY A 352 -9.87 -19.46 -27.26
C GLY A 352 -9.58 -18.29 -28.19
N THR A 353 -10.32 -17.19 -28.04
CA THR A 353 -10.16 -15.98 -28.87
C THR A 353 -8.99 -15.10 -28.42
N ILE A 354 -8.85 -14.86 -27.12
CA ILE A 354 -7.84 -13.92 -26.59
C ILE A 354 -6.43 -14.49 -26.72
N CYS A 355 -6.26 -15.78 -26.40
CA CYS A 355 -4.98 -16.47 -26.32
C CYS A 355 -4.51 -17.06 -27.66
N THR A 356 -5.18 -16.74 -28.78
CA THR A 356 -4.74 -17.08 -30.15
C THR A 356 -4.73 -15.86 -31.08
N ARG A 357 -5.10 -14.68 -30.58
CA ARG A 357 -5.31 -13.44 -31.35
C ARG A 357 -4.13 -13.04 -32.24
N LEU A 358 -2.90 -13.30 -31.78
CA LEU A 358 -1.67 -12.89 -32.46
C LEU A 358 -1.07 -14.02 -33.30
N ASP A 359 -1.65 -15.22 -33.31
CA ASP A 359 -1.05 -16.40 -33.95
C ASP A 359 -0.80 -16.19 -35.46
N SER A 360 -1.69 -15.49 -36.15
CA SER A 360 -1.51 -15.13 -37.56
C SER A 360 -0.36 -14.15 -37.77
N GLU A 361 -0.20 -13.16 -36.90
CA GLU A 361 0.91 -12.19 -36.96
C GLU A 361 2.23 -12.81 -36.54
N ILE A 362 2.23 -13.78 -35.61
CA ILE A 362 3.41 -14.58 -35.27
C ILE A 362 3.88 -15.36 -36.49
N ALA A 363 2.96 -16.07 -37.17
CA ALA A 363 3.27 -16.80 -38.40
C ALA A 363 3.77 -15.87 -39.51
N ARG A 364 3.15 -14.69 -39.66
CA ARG A 364 3.57 -13.66 -40.62
C ARG A 364 4.95 -13.07 -40.31
N CYS A 365 5.26 -12.85 -39.05
CA CYS A 365 6.57 -12.38 -38.61
C CYS A 365 7.66 -13.37 -39.03
N ALA A 366 7.42 -14.66 -38.79
CA ALA A 366 8.34 -15.73 -39.19
C ALA A 366 8.52 -15.85 -40.70
N SER A 367 7.44 -15.74 -41.47
CA SER A 367 7.52 -15.83 -42.93
C SER A 367 8.15 -14.59 -43.57
N LYS A 368 7.89 -13.40 -43.03
CA LYS A 368 8.41 -12.14 -43.56
C LYS A 368 9.89 -11.93 -43.22
N TYR A 369 10.34 -12.39 -42.06
CA TYR A 369 11.70 -12.19 -41.57
C TYR A 369 12.36 -13.52 -41.18
N PRO A 370 12.59 -14.43 -42.14
CA PRO A 370 13.19 -15.73 -41.87
C PRO A 370 14.59 -15.56 -41.25
N GLY A 371 14.87 -16.29 -40.18
CA GLY A 371 16.14 -16.22 -39.46
C GLY A 371 16.24 -15.06 -38.47
N GLN A 372 15.33 -14.08 -38.52
CA GLN A 372 15.30 -12.96 -37.55
C GLN A 372 14.13 -13.09 -36.57
N CYS A 373 12.92 -13.35 -37.08
CA CYS A 373 11.75 -13.63 -36.26
C CYS A 373 11.51 -15.14 -36.23
N ASN A 374 12.04 -15.83 -35.21
CA ASN A 374 12.01 -17.28 -35.13
C ASN A 374 11.20 -17.78 -33.93
N PRO A 375 9.87 -17.58 -33.92
CA PRO A 375 9.02 -17.91 -32.77
C PRO A 375 9.02 -19.40 -32.41
N GLY A 376 9.38 -20.30 -33.34
CA GLY A 376 9.34 -21.74 -33.11
C GLY A 376 7.92 -22.19 -32.74
N THR A 377 7.76 -22.79 -31.56
CA THR A 377 6.46 -23.22 -31.02
C THR A 377 5.71 -22.13 -30.27
N ALA A 378 6.29 -20.93 -30.11
CA ALA A 378 5.65 -19.83 -29.40
C ALA A 378 4.30 -19.44 -30.02
N LYS A 379 3.34 -19.14 -29.14
CA LYS A 379 2.00 -18.68 -29.50
C LYS A 379 1.72 -17.33 -28.86
N THR A 380 0.51 -16.82 -29.09
CA THR A 380 0.03 -15.56 -28.52
C THR A 380 0.36 -15.37 -27.02
N PRO A 381 0.24 -16.37 -26.11
CA PRO A 381 0.59 -16.18 -24.70
C PRO A 381 2.07 -15.83 -24.48
N GLN A 382 2.98 -16.42 -25.26
CA GLN A 382 4.41 -16.11 -25.20
C GLN A 382 4.72 -14.70 -25.70
N VAL A 383 3.95 -14.20 -26.68
CA VAL A 383 4.06 -12.79 -27.11
C VAL A 383 3.56 -11.85 -26.02
N TYR A 384 2.40 -12.10 -25.42
CA TYR A 384 1.91 -11.24 -24.33
C TYR A 384 2.88 -11.21 -23.15
N ALA A 385 3.59 -12.31 -22.91
CA ALA A 385 4.54 -12.46 -21.81
C ALA A 385 5.99 -12.09 -22.13
N CYS A 386 6.32 -11.86 -23.41
CA CYS A 386 7.69 -11.87 -23.92
C CYS A 386 8.54 -13.02 -23.36
N SER A 387 8.03 -14.25 -23.49
CA SER A 387 8.60 -15.43 -22.82
C SER A 387 9.13 -16.48 -23.81
N PRO A 388 9.85 -17.52 -23.31
CA PRO A 388 10.41 -18.57 -24.14
C PRO A 388 9.37 -19.26 -25.03
N PRO A 389 9.78 -19.87 -26.17
CA PRO A 389 11.18 -20.16 -26.54
C PRO A 389 11.95 -19.06 -27.29
N PHE A 390 11.32 -17.93 -27.63
CA PHE A 390 11.95 -16.93 -28.50
C PHE A 390 11.80 -15.49 -28.01
N PHE A 391 10.62 -15.14 -27.48
CA PHE A 391 10.32 -13.74 -27.21
C PHE A 391 11.03 -13.22 -25.95
N ASP A 392 11.53 -14.09 -25.09
CA ASP A 392 12.44 -13.78 -23.98
C ASP A 392 13.78 -13.24 -24.47
N GLN A 393 14.25 -13.68 -25.63
CA GLN A 393 15.52 -13.28 -26.23
C GLN A 393 15.37 -12.17 -27.28
N SER A 394 14.15 -11.68 -27.51
CA SER A 394 13.86 -10.70 -28.56
C SER A 394 12.84 -9.66 -28.12
N ALA A 395 13.34 -8.61 -27.46
CA ALA A 395 12.56 -7.41 -27.15
C ALA A 395 11.92 -6.81 -28.40
N LYS A 396 12.67 -6.77 -29.51
CA LYS A 396 12.23 -6.28 -30.81
C LYS A 396 10.93 -6.94 -31.28
N TRP A 397 10.96 -8.25 -31.43
CA TRP A 397 9.82 -8.96 -32.01
C TRP A 397 8.66 -9.08 -31.02
N CYS A 398 8.94 -9.16 -29.72
CA CYS A 398 7.88 -9.11 -28.72
C CYS A 398 7.12 -7.78 -28.77
N ALA A 399 7.84 -6.65 -28.75
CA ALA A 399 7.23 -5.32 -28.80
C ALA A 399 6.50 -5.07 -30.11
N ALA A 400 7.10 -5.47 -31.24
CA ALA A 400 6.48 -5.33 -32.56
C ALA A 400 5.15 -6.08 -32.64
N LEU A 401 5.05 -7.32 -32.14
CA LEU A 401 3.80 -8.07 -32.15
C LEU A 401 2.76 -7.51 -31.17
N ASN A 402 3.17 -7.13 -29.95
CA ASN A 402 2.25 -6.49 -29.00
C ASN A 402 1.65 -5.19 -29.55
N ARG A 403 2.42 -4.43 -30.35
CA ARG A 403 1.98 -3.14 -30.92
C ARG A 403 1.37 -3.23 -32.33
N GLY A 404 1.37 -4.42 -32.95
CA GLY A 404 0.94 -4.57 -34.34
C GLY A 404 1.90 -3.94 -35.37
N MET A 405 3.18 -3.84 -35.03
CA MET A 405 4.25 -3.13 -35.75
C MET A 405 5.25 -4.05 -36.44
N VAL A 406 4.89 -5.30 -36.78
CA VAL A 406 5.79 -6.25 -37.47
C VAL A 406 6.37 -5.67 -38.78
N ASP A 407 5.66 -4.76 -39.45
CA ASP A 407 6.14 -4.10 -40.68
C ASP A 407 7.17 -2.99 -40.44
N ALA A 408 7.26 -2.47 -39.22
CA ALA A 408 8.23 -1.46 -38.81
C ALA A 408 8.64 -1.67 -37.34
N PRO A 409 9.32 -2.79 -37.02
CA PRO A 409 9.52 -3.27 -35.65
C PRO A 409 10.41 -2.34 -34.80
N ASP A 410 11.22 -1.50 -35.44
CA ASP A 410 12.12 -0.53 -34.79
C ASP A 410 11.59 0.92 -34.87
N SER A 411 10.35 1.11 -35.33
CA SER A 411 9.76 2.45 -35.42
C SER A 411 9.72 3.12 -34.06
N THR A 412 10.09 4.40 -33.99
CA THR A 412 9.89 5.26 -32.82
C THR A 412 8.64 6.13 -32.95
N THR A 413 7.86 5.94 -34.02
CA THR A 413 6.65 6.74 -34.31
C THR A 413 5.47 6.19 -33.52
N VAL A 414 5.32 6.65 -32.29
CA VAL A 414 4.32 6.18 -31.31
C VAL A 414 2.88 6.22 -31.84
N SER A 415 2.54 7.22 -32.65
CA SER A 415 1.18 7.35 -33.22
C SER A 415 0.78 6.20 -34.15
N GLN A 416 1.73 5.42 -34.67
CA GLN A 416 1.47 4.23 -35.48
C GLN A 416 1.17 2.99 -34.63
N TYR A 417 1.58 2.98 -33.35
CA TYR A 417 1.37 1.83 -32.50
C TYR A 417 -0.12 1.55 -32.36
N TYR A 418 -0.50 0.28 -32.55
CA TYR A 418 -1.87 -0.19 -32.52
C TYR A 418 -2.81 0.44 -33.57
N ASN A 419 -2.26 1.05 -34.62
CA ASN A 419 -2.98 1.77 -35.69
C ASN A 419 -2.59 1.28 -37.11
N THR A 420 -2.08 0.05 -37.22
CA THR A 420 -1.66 -0.55 -38.51
C THR A 420 -2.74 -1.39 -39.20
N GLY A 421 -3.89 -1.57 -38.55
CA GLY A 421 -4.94 -2.52 -38.98
C GLY A 421 -4.57 -3.99 -38.76
N LYS A 422 -3.44 -4.29 -38.11
CA LYS A 422 -3.03 -5.64 -37.72
C LYS A 422 -3.52 -6.01 -36.31
N PRO A 423 -3.67 -7.30 -35.98
CA PRO A 423 -3.86 -7.74 -34.60
C PRO A 423 -2.76 -7.21 -33.67
N TYR A 424 -3.14 -6.84 -32.45
CA TYR A 424 -2.25 -6.29 -31.43
C TYR A 424 -2.76 -6.60 -30.01
N ASN A 425 -1.98 -6.28 -28.99
CA ASN A 425 -2.34 -6.38 -27.59
C ASN A 425 -3.29 -5.23 -27.19
N GLN A 426 -4.59 -5.53 -27.16
CA GLN A 426 -5.63 -4.53 -26.84
C GLN A 426 -5.50 -3.95 -25.44
N TYR A 427 -5.04 -4.75 -24.48
CA TYR A 427 -4.77 -4.32 -23.12
C TYR A 427 -3.65 -3.28 -23.08
N ALA A 428 -2.53 -3.52 -23.77
CA ALA A 428 -1.42 -2.57 -23.78
C ALA A 428 -1.83 -1.20 -24.36
N LYS A 429 -2.56 -1.19 -25.49
CA LYS A 429 -3.15 0.04 -26.04
C LYS A 429 -4.02 0.76 -25.01
N TRP A 430 -4.90 0.03 -24.33
CA TRP A 430 -5.80 0.61 -23.33
C TRP A 430 -5.02 1.22 -22.16
N VAL A 431 -4.00 0.51 -21.62
CA VAL A 431 -3.14 1.03 -20.55
C VAL A 431 -2.45 2.31 -20.99
N HIS A 432 -1.87 2.36 -22.21
CA HIS A 432 -1.23 3.57 -22.73
C HIS A 432 -2.20 4.74 -22.89
N GLN A 433 -3.46 4.47 -23.26
CA GLN A 433 -4.50 5.50 -23.30
C GLN A 433 -4.89 6.00 -21.91
N GLN A 434 -4.83 5.14 -20.88
CA GLN A 434 -5.18 5.51 -19.51
C GLN A 434 -4.04 6.21 -18.76
N CYS A 435 -2.81 5.76 -18.95
CA CYS A 435 -1.67 6.11 -18.09
C CYS A 435 -0.48 6.69 -18.85
N GLY A 436 -0.53 6.79 -20.18
CA GLY A 436 0.59 7.24 -20.99
C GLY A 436 1.71 6.20 -21.06
N ALA A 437 2.96 6.67 -21.06
CA ALA A 437 4.14 5.84 -21.23
C ALA A 437 4.51 5.06 -19.95
N VAL A 438 4.01 3.83 -19.83
CA VAL A 438 4.23 2.90 -18.70
C VAL A 438 4.34 1.46 -19.23
N TYR A 439 4.95 0.54 -18.46
CA TYR A 439 5.04 -0.85 -18.90
C TYR A 439 3.67 -1.53 -18.87
N ALA A 440 3.10 -1.80 -20.05
CA ALA A 440 1.87 -2.60 -20.18
C ALA A 440 2.13 -4.05 -20.65
N PHE A 441 3.37 -4.36 -21.04
CA PHE A 441 3.91 -5.69 -21.32
C PHE A 441 5.44 -5.66 -21.09
N ALA A 442 6.10 -6.81 -21.01
CA ALA A 442 7.47 -6.89 -20.46
C ALA A 442 8.56 -6.09 -21.22
N TYR A 443 8.45 -5.93 -22.55
CA TYR A 443 9.42 -5.20 -23.38
C TYR A 443 8.82 -3.91 -23.98
N ASP A 444 7.97 -3.23 -23.22
CA ASP A 444 7.34 -1.97 -23.64
C ASP A 444 8.33 -0.78 -23.71
N ASP A 445 9.54 -0.98 -23.21
CA ASP A 445 10.67 -0.07 -23.37
C ASP A 445 11.37 -0.21 -24.73
N TYR A 446 11.08 -1.23 -25.54
CA TYR A 446 11.69 -1.36 -26.86
C TYR A 446 10.91 -0.61 -27.95
N PRO A 447 11.56 0.08 -28.92
CA PRO A 447 12.93 0.52 -28.84
C PRO A 447 13.02 1.66 -27.80
N MET A 448 14.11 1.72 -27.04
CA MET A 448 14.26 2.70 -25.94
C MET A 448 14.03 4.14 -26.41
N ALA A 449 14.43 4.46 -27.64
CA ALA A 449 14.24 5.77 -28.26
C ALA A 449 12.77 6.17 -28.50
N ALA A 450 11.81 5.23 -28.40
CA ALA A 450 10.38 5.52 -28.51
C ALA A 450 9.77 6.05 -27.21
N ASN A 451 10.49 6.00 -26.08
CA ASN A 451 10.07 6.52 -24.77
C ASN A 451 8.63 6.11 -24.36
N GLN A 452 8.24 4.84 -24.61
CA GLN A 452 6.91 4.32 -24.27
C GLN A 452 6.83 3.66 -22.89
N ALA A 453 7.95 3.12 -22.42
CA ALA A 453 8.15 2.73 -21.04
C ALA A 453 9.64 2.85 -20.77
N GLY A 454 10.03 2.81 -19.50
CA GLY A 454 11.43 2.90 -19.13
C GLY A 454 11.71 2.17 -17.84
N PHE A 455 12.84 1.48 -17.84
CA PHE A 455 13.52 1.11 -16.63
C PHE A 455 14.38 2.29 -16.19
N PHE A 456 14.00 2.93 -15.08
CA PHE A 456 14.68 4.13 -14.59
C PHE A 456 15.75 3.76 -13.58
N THR A 457 16.86 4.48 -13.61
CA THR A 457 17.96 4.32 -12.65
C THR A 457 18.31 5.68 -12.05
N CYS A 458 18.04 5.84 -10.76
CA CYS A 458 18.50 6.98 -9.97
C CYS A 458 19.82 6.63 -9.30
N SER A 459 20.87 7.40 -9.61
CA SER A 459 22.21 7.22 -9.05
C SER A 459 22.44 8.11 -7.84
N GLY A 460 23.24 7.63 -6.88
CA GLY A 460 23.39 8.28 -5.58
C GLY A 460 22.06 8.31 -4.82
N GLY A 461 21.23 7.28 -5.01
CA GLY A 461 19.88 7.23 -4.48
C GLY A 461 19.86 7.25 -2.95
N THR A 462 18.98 8.05 -2.37
CA THR A 462 18.84 8.20 -0.92
C THR A 462 17.44 7.85 -0.43
N GLN A 463 16.46 7.75 -1.34
CA GLN A 463 15.07 7.41 -1.02
C GLN A 463 14.30 6.95 -2.27
N LEU A 464 13.37 6.01 -2.11
CA LEU A 464 12.34 5.69 -3.09
C LEU A 464 10.96 5.98 -2.49
N ASN A 465 10.05 6.52 -3.29
CA ASN A 465 8.67 6.80 -2.92
C ASN A 465 7.73 6.04 -3.86
N VAL A 466 6.77 5.32 -3.30
CA VAL A 466 5.64 4.71 -3.99
C VAL A 466 4.38 5.42 -3.50
N THR A 467 3.59 5.99 -4.41
CA THR A 467 2.30 6.60 -4.09
C THR A 467 1.19 5.88 -4.83
N PHE A 468 0.25 5.30 -4.09
CA PHE A 468 -1.00 4.78 -4.66
C PHE A 468 -2.04 5.91 -4.75
N CYS A 469 -2.75 5.97 -5.87
CA CYS A 469 -3.69 7.02 -6.26
C CYS A 469 -3.12 8.44 -6.21
N PRO A 470 -2.04 8.74 -6.96
CA PRO A 470 -1.30 10.00 -6.83
C PRO A 470 -2.14 11.28 -7.01
N ALA A 471 -3.24 11.19 -7.78
CA ALA A 471 -4.19 12.27 -8.04
C ALA A 471 -5.42 12.31 -7.10
N GLY A 472 -5.48 11.42 -6.09
CA GLY A 472 -6.65 11.24 -5.21
C GLY A 472 -7.51 10.06 -5.63
#